data_AF-A0A1L5KEW8-F1
#
_entry.id   AF-A0A1L5KEW8-F1
#
_cell.length_a   1.000
_cell.length_b   1.000
_cell.length_c   1.000
_cell.angle_alpha   90.00
_cell.angle_beta   90.00
_cell.angle_gamma   90.00
#
_symmetry.space_group_name_H-M   'P 1'
#
loop_
_entity.id
_entity.type
_entity.pdbx_description
1 polymer ?
#
loop_
_entity_poly.entity_id
_entity_poly.type
_entity_poly.pdbx_seq_one_letter_code
_entity_poly.pdbx_strand_id
1 'polypeptide(L)' 'MSMNIVLLEPEMPANTGNIGRTCVATGTKLHLIKPLGFEITDKMVKRAG' A
#
# COMPACT_ATOMS: atom_id res chain seq x y z
N MET A 1 -15.51 -11.00 8.62
CA MET A 1 -15.66 -9.71 7.92
C MET A 1 -14.32 -9.35 7.31
N SER A 2 -14.26 -8.89 6.07
CA SER A 2 -12.99 -8.45 5.44
C SER A 2 -12.82 -6.95 5.68
N MET A 3 -11.70 -6.57 6.29
CA MET A 3 -11.34 -5.16 6.52
C MET A 3 -10.72 -4.56 5.26
N ASN A 4 -10.96 -3.26 5.05
CA ASN A 4 -10.43 -2.50 3.92
C ASN A 4 -9.70 -1.26 4.45
N ILE A 5 -8.52 -0.97 3.90
CA ILE A 5 -7.78 0.28 4.11
C ILE A 5 -7.72 1.02 2.79
N VAL A 6 -8.06 2.31 2.81
CA VAL A 6 -8.06 3.18 1.64
C VAL A 6 -7.09 4.32 1.89
N LEU A 7 -6.08 4.47 1.02
CA LEU A 7 -5.17 5.60 1.03
C LEU A 7 -5.55 6.55 -0.11
N LEU A 8 -5.99 7.75 0.25
CA LEU A 8 -6.25 8.83 -0.69
C LEU A 8 -4.94 9.54 -1.01
N GLU A 9 -4.57 9.56 -2.28
CA GLU A 9 -3.42 10.30 -2.82
C GLU A 9 -2.13 10.13 -2.02
N PRO A 10 -1.67 8.89 -1.77
CA PRO A 10 -0.52 8.66 -0.90
C PRO A 10 0.76 9.23 -1.51
N GLU A 11 1.47 10.02 -0.70
CA GLU A 11 2.66 10.75 -1.15
C GLU A 11 3.96 9.99 -0.89
N MET A 12 4.04 9.26 0.24
CA MET A 12 5.28 8.63 0.71
C MET A 12 5.30 7.11 0.45
N PRO A 13 6.22 6.58 -0.38
CA PRO A 13 6.25 5.17 -0.74
C PRO A 13 6.50 4.25 0.46
N ALA A 14 7.33 4.69 1.41
CA ALA A 14 7.63 3.92 2.63
C ALA A 14 6.38 3.69 3.50
N ASN A 15 5.52 4.70 3.64
CA ASN A 15 4.28 4.60 4.40
C ASN A 15 3.34 3.58 3.75
N THR A 16 3.15 3.69 2.43
CA THR A 16 2.32 2.75 1.66
C THR A 16 2.86 1.32 1.74
N GLY A 17 4.18 1.14 1.65
CA GLY A 17 4.80 -0.18 1.81
C GLY A 17 4.62 -0.77 3.21
N ASN A 18 4.77 0.03 4.26
CA ASN A 18 4.55 -0.41 5.65
C ASN A 18 3.08 -0.83 5.87
N ILE A 19 2.13 -0.02 5.39
CA ILE A 19 0.69 -0.33 5.46
C ILE A 19 0.36 -1.56 4.62
N GLY A 20 0.98 -1.72 3.45
CA GLY A 20 0.86 -2.90 2.61
C GLY A 20 1.26 -4.19 3.34
N ARG A 21 2.39 -4.18 4.06
CA ARG A 21 2.79 -5.31 4.91
C ARG A 21 1.76 -5.62 6.00
N THR A 22 1.23 -4.59 6.67
CA THR A 22 0.15 -4.79 7.65
C THR A 22 -1.09 -5.40 7.00
N CYS A 23 -1.42 -4.99 5.78
CA CYS A 23 -2.57 -5.54 5.06
C CYS A 23 -2.38 -7.02 4.75
N VAL A 24 -1.18 -7.42 4.30
CA VAL A 24 -0.83 -8.84 4.09
C VAL A 24 -0.94 -9.63 5.41
N ALA A 25 -0.35 -9.12 6.49
CA ALA A 25 -0.34 -9.79 7.79
C ALA A 25 -1.73 -9.97 8.41
N THR A 26 -2.69 -9.12 8.05
CA THR A 26 -4.04 -9.10 8.62
C THR A 26 -5.12 -9.62 7.67
N GLY A 27 -4.77 -9.99 6.42
CA GLY A 27 -5.75 -10.34 5.39
C GLY A 27 -6.67 -9.17 4.99
N THR A 28 -6.19 -7.94 5.17
CA THR A 28 -6.90 -6.70 4.85
C THR A 28 -6.65 -6.30 3.40
N LYS A 29 -7.66 -5.75 2.73
CA LYS A 29 -7.50 -5.23 1.35
C LYS A 29 -7.02 -3.78 1.37
N LEU A 30 -5.94 -3.49 0.65
CA LEU A 30 -5.41 -2.13 0.48
C LEU A 30 -5.90 -1.53 -0.85
N HIS A 31 -6.49 -0.35 -0.79
CA HIS A 31 -6.93 0.43 -1.94
C HIS A 31 -6.12 1.73 -2.00
N LEU A 32 -5.61 2.08 -3.17
CA LEU A 32 -4.84 3.30 -3.41
C LEU A 32 -5.58 4.16 -4.41
N ILE A 33 -5.97 5.37 -4.01
CA ILE A 33 -6.64 6.34 -4.89
C ILE A 33 -5.58 7.28 -5.45
N LYS A 34 -5.59 7.46 -6.77
CA LYS A 34 -4.66 8.31 -7.51
C LYS A 34 -4.97 9.81 -7.33
N PRO A 35 -4.00 10.71 -7.60
CA PRO A 35 -2.61 10.43 -8.00
C PRO A 35 -1.75 9.88 -6.86
N LEU A 36 -0.76 9.06 -7.19
CA LEU A 36 0.23 8.60 -6.21
C LEU A 36 1.44 9.54 -6.29
N GLY A 37 1.99 9.96 -5.16
CA GLY A 37 3.23 10.76 -5.11
C GLY A 37 4.50 9.95 -5.44
N PHE A 38 4.35 8.68 -5.80
CA PHE A 38 5.42 7.75 -6.16
C PHE A 38 4.94 6.75 -7.21
N GLU A 39 5.89 6.16 -7.94
CA GLU A 39 5.59 5.06 -8.85
C GLU A 39 5.49 3.73 -8.12
N ILE A 40 4.56 2.88 -8.55
CA ILE A 40 4.50 1.48 -8.10
C ILE A 40 5.22 0.63 -9.15
N THR A 41 6.36 0.06 -8.78
CA THR A 41 7.14 -0.83 -9.64
C THR A 41 7.31 -2.20 -8.96
N ASP A 42 7.48 -3.27 -9.74
CA ASP A 42 7.75 -4.61 -9.21
C ASP A 42 8.95 -4.64 -8.26
N LYS A 43 9.98 -3.82 -8.53
CA LYS A 43 11.15 -3.70 -7.65
C LYS A 43 10.78 -3.11 -6.29
N MET A 44 9.90 -2.11 -6.26
CA MET A 44 9.43 -1.50 -5.01
C MET A 44 8.52 -2.43 -4.23
N VAL A 45 7.63 -3.15 -4.92
CA VAL A 45 6.76 -4.16 -4.31
C VAL A 45 7.60 -5.27 -3.68
N LYS A 46 8.55 -5.86 -4.42
CA LYS A 46 9.46 -6.89 -3.89
C LYS A 46 10.29 -6.43 -2.69
N ARG A 47 10.68 -5.15 -2.66
CA ARG A 47 11.41 -4.57 -1.52
C ARG A 47 10.51 -4.32 -0.31
N ALA A 48 9.21 -4.10 -0.53
CA ALA A 48 8.27 -3.86 0.55
C ALA A 48 7.98 -5.12 1.37
N GLY A 49 8.24 -6.32 0.83
CA GLY A 49 8.04 -7.62 1.48
C GLY A 49 7.37 -8.60 0.53
#